data_AF-A0A7R9QHQ4-F1
#
_entry.id   AF-A0A7R9QHQ4-F1
#
_cell.length_a   1.000
_cell.length_b   1.000
_cell.length_c   1.000
_cell.angle_alpha   90.00
_cell.angle_beta   90.00
_cell.angle_gamma   90.00
#
_symmetry.space_group_name_H-M   'P 1'
#
loop_
_entity.id
_entity.type
_entity.pdbx_description
1 polymer ?
#
loop_
_entity_poly.entity_id
_entity_poly.type
_entity_poly.pdbx_seq_one_letter_code
_entity_poly.pdbx_strand_id
1 'polypeptide(L)'
;MFAFEWNTSSLSCSFRNKEIVDIVNLEINQDLEDRDVKNESRNSGEIDFTGRYKMMKSENFDKFLEELGVGFLQRTIANRAHPDYEITRNGDTYKLKTISEFKTSEINFKLNGEEFEENRLDGLRVKATIVQKGNKWIHKQISDRNLVTIIREFKDDTIRVTGALNNVAFVRIYKKVK
;
A
#
# COMPACT_ATOMS: atom_id res chain seq x y z
N MET A 1 -17.58 5.64 35.94
CA MET A 1 -17.95 6.76 35.04
C MET A 1 -16.68 7.57 34.84
N PHE A 2 -15.93 7.30 33.78
CA PHE A 2 -14.76 8.10 33.41
C PHE A 2 -14.97 8.55 31.97
N ALA A 3 -15.29 9.83 31.81
CA ALA A 3 -15.42 10.49 30.53
C ALA A 3 -14.01 10.78 30.00
N PHE A 4 -13.70 10.26 28.81
CA PHE A 4 -12.55 10.71 28.03
C PHE A 4 -12.99 11.95 27.23
N GLU A 5 -12.52 13.11 27.67
CA GLU A 5 -12.64 14.36 26.92
C GLU A 5 -11.73 14.32 25.69
N TRP A 6 -12.32 14.49 24.52
CA TRP A 6 -11.62 14.68 23.27
C TRP A 6 -11.22 16.16 23.15
N ASN A 7 -9.94 16.45 23.33
CA ASN A 7 -9.39 17.78 23.03
C ASN A 7 -9.04 17.86 21.53
N THR A 8 -9.82 18.64 20.78
CA THR A 8 -9.56 19.00 19.40
C THR A 8 -8.67 20.25 19.33
N SER A 9 -7.40 20.08 18.97
CA SER A 9 -6.54 21.18 18.53
C SER A 9 -5.77 20.79 17.27
N SER A 10 -5.72 21.74 16.36
CA SER A 10 -5.41 21.66 14.95
C SER A 10 -3.92 21.53 14.60
N LEU A 11 -3.66 20.90 13.44
CA LEU A 11 -2.55 21.17 12.48
C LEU A 11 -1.13 20.70 12.85
N SER A 12 -0.79 19.46 12.50
CA SER A 12 -0.12 19.13 11.23
C SER A 12 -0.03 17.60 11.15
N CYS A 13 -0.76 16.99 10.20
CA CYS A 13 -0.81 15.54 10.12
C CYS A 13 0.43 15.01 9.39
N SER A 14 1.61 15.22 9.99
CA SER A 14 2.78 14.39 9.74
C SER A 14 2.62 13.20 10.68
N PHE A 15 2.08 12.10 10.16
CA PHE A 15 2.09 10.84 10.89
C PHE A 15 3.55 10.51 11.20
N ARG A 16 3.88 10.31 12.49
CA ARG A 16 5.25 9.99 12.87
C ARG A 16 5.59 8.62 12.27
N ASN A 17 6.76 8.50 11.62
CA ASN A 17 7.21 7.26 10.96
C ASN A 17 7.02 6.01 11.83
N LYS A 18 7.23 6.14 13.15
CA LYS A 18 7.00 5.06 14.12
C LYS A 18 5.54 4.60 14.19
N GLU A 19 4.58 5.54 14.25
CA GLU A 19 3.15 5.21 14.29
C GLU A 19 2.69 4.48 13.01
N ILE A 20 3.27 4.85 11.85
CA ILE A 20 2.96 4.20 10.58
C ILE A 20 3.49 2.76 10.54
N VAL A 21 4.73 2.55 10.98
CA VAL A 21 5.33 1.22 11.09
C VAL A 21 4.52 0.36 12.06
N ASP A 22 4.12 0.92 13.20
CA ASP A 22 3.31 0.22 14.20
C ASP A 22 1.94 -0.17 13.63
N ILE A 23 1.26 0.72 12.89
CA ILE A 23 -0.01 0.42 12.19
C ILE A 23 0.21 -0.75 11.22
N VAL A 24 1.17 -0.64 10.30
CA VAL A 24 1.43 -1.70 9.33
C VAL A 24 1.78 -3.03 10.02
N ASN A 25 2.58 -2.99 11.08
CA ASN A 25 2.92 -4.17 11.88
C ASN A 25 1.71 -4.76 12.61
N LEU A 26 0.78 -3.93 13.10
CA LEU A 26 -0.47 -4.39 13.70
C LEU A 26 -1.36 -5.08 12.66
N GLU A 27 -1.50 -4.52 11.46
CA GLU A 27 -2.23 -5.21 10.38
C GLU A 27 -1.54 -6.53 9.97
N ILE A 28 -0.20 -6.60 10.02
CA ILE A 28 0.53 -7.85 9.80
C ILE A 28 0.23 -8.88 10.89
N ASN A 29 0.19 -8.48 12.16
CA ASN A 29 -0.05 -9.37 13.29
C ASN A 29 -1.50 -9.86 13.37
N GLN A 30 -2.47 -9.02 13.02
CA GLN A 30 -3.88 -9.43 12.95
C GLN A 30 -4.12 -10.52 11.89
N ASP A 31 -3.36 -10.54 10.79
CA ASP A 31 -3.40 -11.64 9.81
C ASP A 31 -2.95 -12.99 10.38
N LEU A 32 -2.17 -13.01 11.46
CA LEU A 32 -1.69 -14.26 12.09
C LEU A 32 -2.70 -14.84 13.09
N GLU A 33 -3.54 -14.01 13.71
CA GLU A 33 -4.58 -14.42 14.67
C GLU A 33 -5.91 -14.79 13.99
N ASP A 34 -6.19 -14.25 12.79
CA ASP A 34 -7.42 -14.51 12.03
C ASP A 34 -7.51 -15.93 11.41
N ARG A 35 -6.51 -16.81 11.61
CA ARG A 35 -6.57 -18.20 11.08
C ARG A 35 -7.63 -19.07 11.78
N ASP A 36 -8.19 -18.64 12.92
CA ASP A 36 -9.13 -19.44 13.71
C ASP A 36 -10.52 -18.82 13.98
N VAL A 37 -10.90 -17.70 13.34
CA VAL A 37 -12.25 -17.13 13.57
C VAL A 37 -12.99 -16.86 12.27
N LYS A 38 -13.97 -17.73 11.97
CA LYS A 38 -15.00 -17.47 10.97
C LYS A 38 -15.95 -16.38 11.45
N ASN A 39 -16.09 -15.37 10.59
CA ASN A 39 -17.30 -14.64 10.24
C ASN A 39 -17.77 -13.53 11.20
N GLU A 40 -17.85 -12.30 10.67
CA GLU A 40 -19.07 -11.50 10.82
C GLU A 40 -19.16 -10.42 9.73
N SER A 41 -20.17 -10.59 8.88
CA SER A 41 -20.58 -9.71 7.79
C SER A 41 -21.22 -8.43 8.33
N ARG A 42 -20.69 -7.27 7.91
CA ARG A 42 -21.43 -6.00 7.91
C ARG A 42 -21.32 -5.37 6.53
N ASN A 43 -22.47 -5.04 5.96
CA ASN A 43 -22.67 -4.44 4.65
C ASN A 43 -21.67 -3.31 4.36
N SER A 44 -20.62 -3.61 3.59
CA SER A 44 -19.94 -2.62 2.76
C SER A 44 -20.52 -2.79 1.36
N GLY A 45 -21.18 -1.76 0.83
CA GLY A 45 -21.48 -1.70 -0.60
C GLY A 45 -20.21 -2.05 -1.38
N GLU A 46 -20.35 -2.80 -2.47
CA GLU A 46 -19.21 -3.23 -3.28
C GLU A 46 -18.32 -2.04 -3.59
N ILE A 47 -17.10 -2.03 -3.04
CA ILE A 47 -16.17 -0.93 -3.23
C ILE A 47 -15.58 -1.10 -4.62
N ASP A 48 -15.92 -0.17 -5.53
CA ASP A 48 -15.30 -0.12 -6.84
C ASP A 48 -13.90 0.51 -6.76
N PHE A 49 -12.88 -0.34 -6.77
CA PHE A 49 -11.48 0.07 -6.79
C PHE A 49 -11.02 0.60 -8.15
N THR A 50 -11.79 0.39 -9.22
CA THR A 50 -11.36 0.70 -10.59
C THR A 50 -11.31 2.20 -10.86
N GLY A 51 -10.43 2.58 -11.78
CA GLY A 51 -10.26 3.96 -12.23
C GLY A 51 -8.81 4.39 -12.35
N ARG A 52 -8.62 5.66 -12.71
CA ARG A 52 -7.30 6.29 -12.77
C ARG A 52 -7.08 7.18 -11.56
N TYR A 53 -5.88 7.13 -11.00
CA TYR A 53 -5.53 7.88 -9.80
C TYR A 53 -4.20 8.58 -9.99
N LYS A 54 -4.18 9.89 -9.76
CA LYS A 54 -2.97 10.70 -9.84
C LYS A 54 -2.27 10.81 -8.50
N MET A 55 -0.95 10.70 -8.49
CA MET A 55 -0.20 10.89 -7.24
C MET A 55 -0.19 12.36 -6.85
N MET A 56 -0.69 12.66 -5.64
CA MET A 56 -0.78 14.01 -5.10
C MET A 56 0.35 14.33 -4.13
N LYS A 57 0.76 13.34 -3.33
CA LYS A 57 1.73 13.52 -2.25
C LYS A 57 2.58 12.27 -2.08
N SER A 58 3.85 12.46 -1.72
CA SER A 58 4.79 11.39 -1.38
C SER A 58 5.68 11.85 -0.24
N GLU A 59 5.73 11.06 0.84
CA GLU A 59 6.53 11.33 2.04
C GLU A 59 7.43 10.14 2.35
N ASN A 60 8.69 10.43 2.71
CA ASN A 60 9.68 9.45 3.17
C ASN A 60 10.01 8.28 2.20
N PHE A 61 9.63 8.41 0.92
CA PHE A 61 9.85 7.37 -0.09
C PHE A 61 11.34 7.12 -0.37
N ASP A 62 12.17 8.16 -0.37
CA ASP A 62 13.62 8.02 -0.59
C ASP A 62 14.30 7.14 0.46
N LYS A 63 14.01 7.37 1.75
CA LYS A 63 14.55 6.56 2.85
C LYS A 63 14.07 5.12 2.78
N PHE A 64 12.81 4.91 2.40
CA PHE A 64 12.29 3.56 2.19
C PHE A 64 13.03 2.84 1.06
N LEU A 65 13.29 3.51 -0.07
CA LEU A 65 14.07 2.92 -1.16
C LEU A 65 15.52 2.65 -0.78
N GLU A 66 16.12 3.50 0.06
CA GLU A 66 17.45 3.29 0.60
C GLU A 66 17.51 2.06 1.50
N GLU A 67 16.55 1.90 2.41
CA GLU A 67 16.40 0.70 3.27
C GLU A 67 16.15 -0.57 2.43
N LEU A 68 15.44 -0.43 1.31
CA LEU A 68 15.22 -1.52 0.35
C LEU A 68 16.52 -1.94 -0.38
N GLY A 69 17.56 -1.11 -0.34
CA GLY A 69 18.83 -1.34 -1.03
C GLY A 69 18.89 -0.79 -2.46
N VAL A 70 17.97 0.09 -2.85
CA VAL A 70 17.95 0.72 -4.18
C VAL A 70 19.06 1.75 -4.29
N GLY A 71 19.85 1.72 -5.37
CA GLY A 71 20.98 2.63 -5.56
C GLY A 71 20.58 4.10 -5.73
N PHE A 72 21.44 5.03 -5.30
CA PHE A 72 21.17 6.49 -5.27
C PHE A 72 20.58 7.06 -6.58
N LEU A 73 21.13 6.66 -7.72
CA LEU A 73 20.65 7.13 -9.03
C LEU A 73 19.21 6.68 -9.30
N GLN A 74 18.89 5.41 -9.03
CA GLN A 74 17.54 4.86 -9.19
C GLN A 74 16.56 5.53 -8.22
N ARG A 75 16.96 5.81 -6.98
CA ARG A 75 16.14 6.53 -6.01
C ARG A 75 15.81 7.94 -6.48
N THR A 76 16.79 8.65 -7.03
CA THR A 76 16.58 10.02 -7.57
C THR A 76 15.53 10.03 -8.68
N ILE A 77 15.60 9.05 -9.59
CA ILE A 77 14.62 8.89 -10.67
C ILE A 77 13.25 8.52 -10.09
N ALA A 78 13.19 7.56 -9.17
CA ALA A 78 11.94 7.05 -8.59
C ALA A 78 11.19 8.10 -7.75
N ASN A 79 11.91 9.02 -7.10
CA ASN A 79 11.28 10.13 -6.38
C ASN A 79 10.69 11.18 -7.33
N ARG A 80 11.29 11.37 -8.52
CA ARG A 80 10.80 12.31 -9.55
C ARG A 80 9.70 11.72 -10.44
N ALA A 81 9.55 10.39 -10.46
CA ALA A 81 8.69 9.69 -11.39
C ALA A 81 7.18 9.96 -11.23
N HIS A 82 6.75 10.50 -10.09
CA HIS A 82 5.34 10.80 -9.75
C HIS A 82 4.32 9.86 -10.43
N PRO A 83 4.37 8.54 -10.17
CA PRO A 83 3.62 7.58 -10.96
C PRO A 83 2.11 7.69 -10.71
N ASP A 84 1.31 7.62 -11.76
CA ASP A 84 -0.15 7.47 -11.70
C ASP A 84 -0.54 5.98 -11.65
N TYR A 85 -1.70 5.68 -11.08
CA TYR A 85 -2.29 4.34 -11.11
C TYR A 85 -3.47 4.27 -12.08
N GLU A 86 -3.54 3.15 -12.79
CA GLU A 86 -4.71 2.74 -13.56
C GLU A 86 -5.10 1.34 -13.08
N ILE A 87 -6.27 1.25 -12.44
CA ILE A 87 -6.81 0.01 -11.89
C ILE A 87 -7.97 -0.43 -12.77
N THR A 88 -7.87 -1.64 -13.31
CA THR A 88 -8.95 -2.28 -14.07
C THR A 88 -9.27 -3.65 -13.50
N ARG A 89 -10.49 -4.14 -13.72
CA ARG A 89 -10.96 -5.45 -13.26
C ARG A 89 -11.52 -6.21 -14.45
N ASN A 90 -11.12 -7.47 -14.59
CA ASN A 90 -11.67 -8.42 -15.56
C ASN A 90 -12.07 -9.71 -14.82
N GLY A 91 -13.38 -9.89 -14.58
CA GLY A 91 -13.89 -10.93 -13.71
C GLY A 91 -13.32 -10.80 -12.28
N ASP A 92 -12.59 -11.82 -11.84
CA ASP A 92 -11.97 -11.87 -10.52
C ASP A 92 -10.52 -11.37 -10.49
N THR A 93 -9.97 -11.01 -11.66
CA THR A 93 -8.60 -10.55 -11.79
C THR A 93 -8.55 -9.03 -11.85
N TYR A 94 -7.76 -8.42 -10.98
CA TYR A 94 -7.41 -7.02 -11.02
C TYR A 94 -6.10 -6.82 -11.76
N LYS A 95 -6.04 -5.72 -12.53
CA LYS A 95 -4.81 -5.20 -13.11
C LYS A 95 -4.50 -3.86 -12.46
N LEU A 96 -3.34 -3.75 -11.83
CA LEU A 96 -2.78 -2.48 -11.37
C LEU A 96 -1.65 -2.09 -12.30
N LYS A 97 -1.86 -1.02 -13.06
CA LYS A 97 -0.85 -0.42 -13.92
C LYS A 97 -0.31 0.84 -13.24
N THR A 98 1.00 0.88 -13.09
CA THR A 98 1.74 2.02 -12.55
C THR A 98 2.41 2.74 -13.71
N ILE A 99 1.98 3.97 -13.99
CA ILE A 99 2.38 4.76 -15.16
C ILE A 99 3.25 5.90 -14.68
N SER A 100 4.52 5.96 -15.09
CA SER A 100 5.38 7.13 -14.88
C SER A 100 6.03 7.55 -16.18
N GLU A 101 6.58 8.77 -16.20
CA GLU A 101 7.35 9.29 -17.35
C GLU A 101 8.57 8.41 -17.70
N PHE A 102 9.11 7.68 -16.72
CA PHE A 102 10.29 6.85 -16.89
C PHE A 102 9.95 5.41 -17.29
N LYS A 103 8.98 4.80 -16.60
CA LYS A 103 8.63 3.40 -16.78
C LYS A 103 7.17 3.16 -16.46
N THR A 104 6.51 2.38 -17.30
CA THR A 104 5.21 1.79 -16.99
C THR A 104 5.41 0.35 -16.56
N SER A 105 4.82 -0.06 -15.44
CA SER A 105 4.74 -1.45 -15.01
C SER A 105 3.29 -1.86 -14.80
N GLU A 106 2.99 -3.14 -14.98
CA GLU A 106 1.67 -3.71 -14.69
C GLU A 106 1.81 -5.00 -13.91
N ILE A 107 0.88 -5.21 -12.98
CA ILE A 107 0.71 -6.48 -12.26
C ILE A 107 -0.74 -6.91 -12.40
N ASN A 108 -0.95 -8.22 -12.56
CA ASN A 108 -2.26 -8.85 -12.57
C ASN A 108 -2.35 -9.78 -11.36
N PHE A 109 -3.41 -9.67 -10.57
CA PHE A 109 -3.55 -10.40 -9.31
C PHE A 109 -5.02 -10.61 -8.96
N LYS A 110 -5.26 -11.54 -8.04
CA LYS A 110 -6.58 -11.73 -7.42
C LYS A 110 -6.50 -11.27 -5.96
N LEU A 111 -7.63 -10.79 -5.43
CA LEU A 111 -7.73 -10.24 -4.07
C LEU A 111 -7.91 -11.31 -2.97
N ASN A 112 -7.85 -12.58 -3.33
CA ASN A 112 -7.99 -13.73 -2.44
C ASN A 112 -6.66 -14.19 -1.82
N GLY A 113 -5.54 -13.51 -2.11
CA GLY A 113 -4.21 -13.91 -1.64
C GLY A 113 -3.50 -14.95 -2.51
N GLU A 114 -3.93 -15.14 -3.77
CA GLU A 114 -3.18 -15.96 -4.73
C GLU A 114 -1.76 -15.40 -4.92
N GLU A 115 -0.75 -16.28 -4.82
CA GLU A 115 0.65 -15.91 -4.98
C GLU A 115 1.00 -15.62 -6.44
N PHE A 116 1.77 -14.57 -6.69
CA PHE A 116 2.32 -14.26 -8.00
C PHE A 116 3.77 -13.77 -7.88
N GLU A 117 4.52 -13.85 -8.98
CA GLU A 117 5.88 -13.33 -9.04
C GLU A 117 5.88 -11.84 -9.40
N GLU A 118 6.63 -11.04 -8.65
CA GLU A 118 6.82 -9.62 -8.92
C GLU A 118 8.31 -9.27 -8.99
N ASN A 119 8.69 -8.43 -9.96
CA ASN A 119 10.04 -7.87 -10.02
C ASN A 119 10.05 -6.52 -9.30
N ARG A 120 10.76 -6.42 -8.18
CA ARG A 120 10.82 -5.22 -7.36
C ARG A 120 11.92 -4.26 -7.86
N LEU A 121 11.87 -3.00 -7.41
CA LEU A 121 12.76 -1.92 -7.84
C LEU A 121 14.24 -2.15 -7.48
N ASP A 122 14.53 -2.99 -6.50
CA ASP A 122 15.88 -3.43 -6.11
C ASP A 122 16.44 -4.54 -7.03
N GLY A 123 15.65 -4.98 -8.02
CA GLY A 123 16.04 -6.02 -8.98
C GLY A 123 15.80 -7.44 -8.47
N LEU A 124 15.24 -7.62 -7.27
CA LEU A 124 14.87 -8.93 -6.76
C LEU A 124 13.52 -9.40 -7.32
N ARG A 125 13.45 -10.69 -7.62
CA ARG A 125 12.18 -11.40 -7.84
C ARG A 125 11.63 -11.85 -6.49
N VAL A 126 10.42 -11.43 -6.18
CA VAL A 126 9.74 -11.71 -4.92
C VAL A 126 8.45 -12.44 -5.17
N LYS A 127 8.02 -13.23 -4.18
CA LYS A 127 6.67 -13.78 -4.15
C LYS A 127 5.76 -12.76 -3.49
N ALA A 128 4.70 -12.38 -4.19
CA ALA A 128 3.76 -11.38 -3.73
C ALA A 128 2.36 -11.97 -3.55
N THR A 129 1.63 -11.50 -2.54
CA THR A 129 0.21 -11.78 -2.33
C THR A 129 -0.53 -10.48 -2.10
N ILE A 130 -1.77 -10.42 -2.60
CA ILE A 130 -2.66 -9.28 -2.34
C ILE A 130 -3.99 -9.81 -1.79
N VAL A 131 -4.34 -9.36 -0.59
CA VAL A 131 -5.59 -9.72 0.09
C VAL A 131 -6.42 -8.47 0.31
N GLN A 132 -7.72 -8.54 0.01
CA GLN A 132 -8.66 -7.49 0.37
C GLN A 132 -9.16 -7.69 1.81
N LYS A 133 -8.98 -6.67 2.65
CA LYS A 133 -9.62 -6.56 3.97
C LYS A 133 -10.47 -5.28 4.00
N GLY A 134 -11.78 -5.41 3.81
CA GLY A 134 -12.70 -4.27 3.72
C GLY A 134 -12.34 -3.33 2.56
N ASN A 135 -11.99 -2.08 2.88
CA ASN A 135 -11.55 -1.05 1.93
C ASN A 135 -10.03 -1.01 1.73
N LYS A 136 -9.28 -1.99 2.24
CA LYS A 136 -7.82 -2.04 2.14
C LYS A 136 -7.38 -3.21 1.26
N TRP A 137 -6.35 -2.98 0.45
CA TRP A 137 -5.55 -4.05 -0.13
C TRP A 137 -4.25 -4.18 0.65
N ILE A 138 -4.02 -5.36 1.19
CA ILE A 138 -2.78 -5.73 1.89
C ILE A 138 -1.91 -6.47 0.89
N HIS A 139 -0.87 -5.81 0.41
CA HIS A 139 0.10 -6.37 -0.53
C HIS A 139 1.36 -6.74 0.25
N LYS A 140 1.63 -8.05 0.38
CA LYS A 140 2.83 -8.59 1.02
C LYS A 140 3.80 -9.07 -0.04
N GLN A 141 5.05 -8.66 0.06
CA GLN A 141 6.15 -9.07 -0.82
C GLN A 141 7.21 -9.78 0.03
N ILE A 142 7.40 -11.06 -0.24
CA ILE A 142 8.31 -11.93 0.51
C ILE A 142 9.51 -12.26 -0.38
N SER A 143 10.70 -12.01 0.17
CA SER A 143 11.98 -12.45 -0.37
C SER A 143 12.75 -13.23 0.70
N ASP A 144 13.85 -13.88 0.32
CA ASP A 144 14.74 -14.57 1.27
C ASP A 144 15.38 -13.61 2.29
N ARG A 145 15.37 -12.30 2.01
CA ARG A 145 16.06 -11.27 2.81
C ARG A 145 15.12 -10.42 3.63
N ASN A 146 13.93 -10.12 3.12
CA ASN A 146 13.01 -9.19 3.75
C ASN A 146 11.56 -9.45 3.39
N LEU A 147 10.69 -9.00 4.31
CA LEU A 147 9.25 -8.87 4.12
C LEU A 147 8.93 -7.38 3.96
N VAL A 148 8.33 -7.03 2.83
CA VAL A 148 7.78 -5.69 2.59
C VAL A 148 6.26 -5.78 2.60
N THR A 149 5.61 -4.89 3.33
CA THR A 149 4.14 -4.79 3.33
C THR A 149 3.72 -3.42 2.82
N ILE A 150 2.80 -3.42 1.86
CA ILE A 150 2.21 -2.22 1.27
C ILE A 150 0.70 -2.30 1.44
N ILE A 151 0.14 -1.37 2.20
CA ILE A 151 -1.30 -1.22 2.40
C ILE A 151 -1.81 -0.11 1.49
N ARG A 152 -2.82 -0.41 0.69
CA ARG A 152 -3.57 0.59 -0.10
C ARG A 152 -4.96 0.71 0.49
N GLU A 153 -5.21 1.79 1.19
CA GLU A 153 -6.51 2.10 1.77
C GLU A 153 -7.30 2.99 0.81
N PHE A 154 -8.46 2.50 0.39
CA PHE A 154 -9.37 3.21 -0.52
C PHE A 154 -10.43 3.93 0.30
N LYS A 155 -10.55 5.24 0.10
CA LYS A 155 -11.58 6.05 0.76
C LYS A 155 -12.02 7.15 -0.18
N ASP A 156 -13.30 7.17 -0.50
CA ASP A 156 -13.90 8.11 -1.46
C ASP A 156 -13.10 8.08 -2.79
N ASP A 157 -12.68 9.25 -3.29
CA ASP A 157 -11.82 9.40 -4.47
C ASP A 157 -10.33 9.37 -4.13
N THR A 158 -9.91 8.77 -3.02
CA THR A 158 -8.51 8.76 -2.59
C THR A 158 -7.97 7.38 -2.28
N ILE A 159 -6.69 7.18 -2.60
CA ILE A 159 -5.93 6.02 -2.16
C ILE A 159 -4.80 6.51 -1.28
N ARG A 160 -4.79 6.05 -0.03
CA ARG A 160 -3.64 6.19 0.85
C ARG A 160 -2.80 4.93 0.76
N VAL A 161 -1.60 5.07 0.21
CA VAL A 161 -0.62 4.00 0.10
C VAL A 161 0.40 4.15 1.19
N THR A 162 0.53 3.12 2.02
CA THR A 162 1.52 3.06 3.09
C THR A 162 2.37 1.83 2.86
N GLY A 163 3.70 1.97 2.83
CA GLY A 163 4.58 0.81 2.78
C GLY A 163 5.58 0.86 3.92
N ALA A 164 5.91 -0.31 4.47
CA ALA A 164 6.87 -0.46 5.55
C ALA A 164 7.86 -1.59 5.26
N LEU A 165 9.11 -1.34 5.65
CA LEU A 165 10.22 -2.29 5.69
C LEU A 165 11.04 -1.97 6.93
N ASN A 166 11.24 -2.97 7.80
CA ASN A 166 11.92 -2.79 9.08
C ASN A 166 11.30 -1.61 9.87
N ASN A 167 12.10 -0.60 10.22
CA ASN A 167 11.66 0.59 10.95
C ASN A 167 11.41 1.81 10.05
N VAL A 168 11.32 1.62 8.73
CA VAL A 168 11.14 2.69 7.75
C VAL A 168 9.81 2.51 7.03
N ALA A 169 9.01 3.57 7.01
CA ALA A 169 7.77 3.60 6.25
C ALA A 169 7.68 4.82 5.33
N PHE A 170 6.90 4.68 4.26
CA PHE A 170 6.54 5.79 3.38
C PHE A 170 5.02 5.93 3.30
N VAL A 171 4.58 7.14 2.95
CA VAL A 171 3.17 7.42 2.67
C VAL A 171 3.06 8.11 1.32
N ARG A 172 2.16 7.62 0.47
CA ARG A 172 1.77 8.28 -0.78
C ARG A 172 0.26 8.43 -0.82
N ILE A 173 -0.20 9.56 -1.33
CA ILE A 173 -1.62 9.85 -1.49
C ILE A 173 -1.91 10.03 -2.97
N TYR A 174 -2.92 9.31 -3.44
CA TYR A 174 -3.42 9.40 -4.81
C TYR A 174 -4.87 9.88 -4.80
N LYS A 175 -5.26 10.59 -5.86
CA LYS A 175 -6.64 11.06 -6.05
C LYS A 175 -7.19 10.56 -7.38
N LYS A 176 -8.41 10.02 -7.36
CA LYS A 176 -9.14 9.57 -8.54
C LYS A 176 -9.32 10.76 -9.48
N VAL A 177 -8.97 10.56 -10.75
CA VAL A 177 -9.23 11.52 -11.82
C VAL A 177 -10.50 11.09 -12.53
N LYS A 178 -11.42 12.04 -12.67
CA LYS A 178 -12.66 11.88 -13.46
C LYS A 178 -12.34 11.79 -14.95
#